data_AF-A0A7L0JX07-F1
#
_entry.id   AF-A0A7L0JX07-F1
#
_cell.length_a   1.000
_cell.length_b   1.000
_cell.length_c   1.000
_cell.angle_alpha   90.00
_cell.angle_beta   90.00
_cell.angle_gamma   90.00
#
_symmetry.space_group_name_H-M   'P 1'
#
loop_
_entity.id
_entity.type
_entity.pdbx_description
1 polymer ?
#
loop_
_entity_poly.entity_id
_entity_poly.type
_entity_poly.pdbx_seq_one_letter_code
_entity_poly.pdbx_strand_id
1 'polypeptide(L)'
;ADFGFAQHMSPWDEKRILRGSPLYMAPEMVCRQQYDARADLWSVGVILYEALFGRPPFASRSFAELEEKIRSDRAIELPSRPPLSPECRDLLQRLLERDPLKRISFEEFFAHPFVDMEHMPGPESFCKATNLVVEAVKKDQEGDASAALALYCRALEYFVPALRYESDARRREAIRAKVGQYISRAEELKALVTSNSKSLLQQGNPARDVLKEMAKDKPRLCAALETVSAAVAREEEGRDDGDTLELYQRSLGELLLLLAGESGWVGGGAASCALLTPPLPSPAEPAGRRRELLHAEIQTLMARAECLKDQIKVR
;
A
#
# COMPACT_ATOMS: atom_id res chain seq x y z
N ALA A 1 26.44 -16.79 21.52
CA ALA A 1 25.90 -15.47 21.86
C ALA A 1 26.68 -14.94 23.05
N ASP A 2 27.08 -13.67 23.02
CA ASP A 2 27.83 -13.00 24.08
C ASP A 2 27.17 -11.65 24.38
N PHE A 3 26.63 -11.51 25.59
CA PHE A 3 26.02 -10.27 26.08
C PHE A 3 27.00 -9.46 26.94
N GLY A 4 28.30 -9.72 26.88
CA GLY A 4 29.34 -9.05 27.68
C GLY A 4 29.45 -7.53 27.49
N PHE A 5 28.83 -6.99 26.42
CA PHE A 5 28.72 -5.55 26.17
C PHE A 5 27.29 -4.99 26.31
N ALA A 6 26.30 -5.83 26.63
CA ALA A 6 24.92 -5.41 26.80
C ALA A 6 24.77 -4.49 28.02
N GLN A 7 23.92 -3.48 27.89
CA GLN A 7 23.66 -2.52 28.96
C GLN A 7 22.21 -2.06 28.93
N HIS A 8 21.66 -1.76 30.11
CA HIS A 8 20.38 -1.07 30.20
C HIS A 8 20.52 0.37 29.67
N MET A 9 19.55 0.80 28.86
CA MET A 9 19.43 2.14 28.30
C MET A 9 17.96 2.52 28.38
N SER A 10 17.65 3.63 29.04
CA SER A 10 16.39 4.33 28.84
C SER A 10 16.50 5.24 27.60
N PRO A 11 15.38 5.65 26.97
CA PRO A 11 15.40 6.51 25.77
C PRO A 11 16.13 7.84 25.96
N TRP A 12 16.38 8.24 27.20
CA TRP A 12 17.01 9.50 27.60
C TRP A 12 18.52 9.35 27.91
N ASP A 13 19.05 8.12 27.89
CA ASP A 13 20.44 7.85 28.27
C ASP A 13 21.41 8.03 27.09
N GLU A 14 22.42 8.89 27.25
CA GLU A 14 23.55 9.05 26.32
C GLU A 14 24.83 8.43 26.90
N LYS A 15 25.60 7.69 26.09
CA LYS A 15 26.84 7.02 26.54
C LYS A 15 28.10 7.50 25.83
N ARG A 16 29.22 7.43 26.56
CA ARG A 16 30.56 7.91 26.17
C ARG A 16 31.67 6.87 26.01
N ILE A 17 31.42 5.59 26.32
CA ILE A 17 32.48 4.55 26.31
C ILE A 17 32.41 3.74 25.02
N LEU A 18 33.48 3.76 24.22
CA LEU A 18 33.61 2.98 22.98
C LEU A 18 33.76 1.49 23.32
N ARG A 19 32.78 0.66 22.93
CA ARG A 19 32.81 -0.81 23.05
C ARG A 19 32.18 -1.42 21.80
N GLY A 20 32.72 -2.52 21.29
CA GLY A 20 32.17 -3.26 20.14
C GLY A 20 33.22 -3.67 19.10
N SER A 21 32.75 -4.36 18.06
CA SER A 21 33.56 -4.75 16.89
C SER A 21 33.49 -3.65 15.83
N PRO A 22 34.60 -2.95 15.50
CA PRO A 22 34.58 -1.71 14.69
C PRO A 22 33.85 -1.79 13.34
N LEU A 23 33.78 -2.98 12.72
CA LEU A 23 33.07 -3.19 11.45
C LEU A 23 31.55 -3.06 11.55
N TYR A 24 30.97 -3.27 12.74
CA TYR A 24 29.53 -3.24 13.00
C TYR A 24 29.10 -2.00 13.78
N MET A 25 30.04 -1.21 14.28
CA MET A 25 29.74 -0.02 15.09
C MET A 25 29.15 1.10 14.26
N ALA A 26 28.19 1.81 14.84
CA ALA A 26 27.57 2.97 14.21
C ALA A 26 28.56 4.16 14.10
N PRO A 27 28.49 4.98 13.05
CA PRO A 27 29.42 6.09 12.83
C PRO A 27 29.49 7.07 13.99
N GLU A 28 28.36 7.35 14.64
CA GLU A 28 28.25 8.24 15.80
C GLU A 28 29.02 7.72 17.02
N MET A 29 29.10 6.39 17.20
CA MET A 29 29.88 5.79 18.29
C MET A 29 31.37 6.10 18.13
N VAL A 30 31.86 6.10 16.88
CA VAL A 30 33.27 6.36 16.54
C VAL A 30 33.57 7.86 16.50
N CYS A 31 32.67 8.67 15.95
CA CYS A 31 32.93 10.09 15.68
C CYS A 31 32.59 11.02 16.84
N ARG A 32 31.50 10.74 17.58
CA ARG A 32 30.94 11.69 18.55
C ARG A 32 31.02 11.21 19.99
N GLN A 33 31.28 9.92 20.22
CA GLN A 33 31.26 9.30 21.56
C GLN A 33 29.99 9.65 22.34
N GLN A 34 28.88 9.92 21.64
CA GLN A 34 27.55 10.09 22.20
C GLN A 34 26.63 9.32 21.25
N TYR A 35 25.97 8.31 21.78
CA TYR A 35 25.10 7.42 21.03
C TYR A 35 23.95 6.96 21.91
N ASP A 36 22.85 6.60 21.25
CA ASP A 36 21.67 6.02 21.87
C ASP A 36 21.43 4.58 21.37
N ALA A 37 20.29 3.99 21.72
CA ALA A 37 19.94 2.62 21.32
C ALA A 37 19.84 2.43 19.79
N ARG A 38 19.67 3.47 18.98
CA ARG A 38 19.60 3.35 17.50
C ARG A 38 20.93 2.94 16.88
N ALA A 39 22.03 2.98 17.64
CA ALA A 39 23.30 2.38 17.24
C ALA A 39 23.17 0.85 16.97
N ASP A 40 22.24 0.17 17.66
CA ASP A 40 21.98 -1.24 17.42
C ASP A 40 21.31 -1.47 16.06
N LEU A 41 20.43 -0.55 15.62
CA LEU A 41 19.79 -0.61 14.30
C LEU A 41 20.81 -0.49 13.16
N TRP A 42 21.85 0.33 13.34
CA TRP A 42 22.97 0.35 12.39
C TRP A 42 23.64 -1.02 12.31
N SER A 43 23.93 -1.62 13.46
CA SER A 43 24.57 -2.94 13.54
C SER A 43 23.72 -4.01 12.83
N VAL A 44 22.40 -3.97 13.01
CA VAL A 44 21.44 -4.83 12.28
C VAL A 44 21.53 -4.60 10.77
N GLY A 45 21.60 -3.34 10.32
CA GLY A 45 21.78 -3.00 8.91
C GLY A 45 23.09 -3.56 8.33
N VAL A 46 24.19 -3.48 9.09
CA VAL A 46 25.48 -4.06 8.69
C VAL A 46 25.39 -5.58 8.56
N ILE A 47 24.76 -6.26 9.51
CA ILE A 47 24.56 -7.72 9.47
C ILE A 47 23.70 -8.12 8.27
N LEU A 48 22.60 -7.39 8.01
CA LEU A 48 21.75 -7.63 6.85
C LEU A 48 22.52 -7.42 5.53
N TYR A 49 23.30 -6.33 5.44
CA TYR A 49 24.17 -6.08 4.29
C TYR A 49 25.14 -7.24 4.07
N GLU A 50 25.83 -7.68 5.12
CA GLU A 50 26.77 -8.78 5.05
C GLU A 50 26.11 -10.11 4.65
N ALA A 51 24.91 -10.39 5.15
CA ALA A 51 24.14 -11.57 4.76
C ALA A 51 23.74 -11.55 3.27
N LEU A 52 23.45 -10.37 2.71
CA LEU A 52 23.05 -10.22 1.31
C LEU A 52 24.24 -10.22 0.33
N PHE A 53 25.36 -9.60 0.72
CA PHE A 53 26.49 -9.35 -0.18
C PHE A 53 27.76 -10.13 0.19
N GLY A 54 27.74 -10.89 1.29
CA GLY A 54 28.85 -11.72 1.78
C GLY A 54 30.00 -10.94 2.43
N ARG A 55 29.89 -9.62 2.59
CA ARG A 55 30.89 -8.77 3.24
C ARG A 55 30.25 -7.54 3.89
N PRO A 56 30.80 -7.00 4.98
CA PRO A 56 30.34 -5.74 5.56
C PRO A 56 30.52 -4.55 4.60
N PRO A 57 29.72 -3.47 4.74
CA PRO A 57 29.79 -2.31 3.85
C PRO A 57 31.14 -1.58 3.95
N PHE A 58 31.76 -1.59 5.13
CA PHE A 58 33.07 -0.95 5.38
C PHE A 58 34.22 -1.94 5.51
N ALA A 59 34.11 -3.13 4.89
CA ALA A 59 35.22 -4.07 4.81
C ALA A 59 36.49 -3.36 4.32
N SER A 60 37.57 -3.45 5.10
CA SER A 60 38.80 -2.66 4.92
C SER A 60 40.02 -3.50 5.29
N ARG A 61 41.18 -3.19 4.69
CA ARG A 61 42.44 -3.92 4.92
C ARG A 61 43.21 -3.40 6.13
N SER A 62 42.88 -2.19 6.60
CA SER A 62 43.49 -1.58 7.79
C SER A 62 42.45 -0.84 8.62
N PHE A 63 42.76 -0.62 9.90
CA PHE A 63 41.91 0.16 10.80
C PHE A 63 41.79 1.62 10.36
N ALA A 64 42.87 2.22 9.83
CA ALA A 64 42.84 3.58 9.30
C ALA A 64 41.88 3.73 8.12
N GLU A 65 41.88 2.78 7.19
CA GLU A 65 40.94 2.77 6.05
C GLU A 65 39.48 2.59 6.53
N LEU A 66 39.26 1.75 7.55
CA LEU A 66 37.94 1.57 8.17
C LEU A 66 37.45 2.88 8.80
N GLU A 67 38.30 3.53 9.59
CA GLU A 67 38.01 4.79 10.25
C GLU A 67 37.71 5.91 9.24
N GLU A 68 38.45 5.97 8.14
CA GLU A 68 38.19 6.90 7.03
C GLU A 68 36.81 6.68 6.40
N LYS A 69 36.45 5.42 6.11
CA LYS A 69 35.12 5.08 5.56
C LYS A 69 33.99 5.39 6.53
N ILE A 70 34.21 5.17 7.83
CA ILE A 70 33.23 5.49 8.87
C ILE A 70 33.05 7.00 9.00
N ARG A 71 34.13 7.79 8.93
CA ARG A 71 34.08 9.27 9.03
C ARG A 71 33.60 9.97 7.77
N SER A 72 33.60 9.28 6.64
CA SER A 72 33.11 9.83 5.37
C SER A 72 31.61 10.15 5.43
N ASP A 73 31.19 11.27 4.86
CA ASP A 73 29.77 11.64 4.71
C ASP A 73 29.09 10.93 3.52
N ARG A 74 29.82 10.08 2.79
CA ARG A 74 29.25 9.35 1.65
C ARG A 74 28.24 8.32 2.14
N ALA A 75 27.05 8.35 1.52
CA ALA A 75 26.03 7.32 1.70
C ALA A 75 26.57 5.95 1.29
N ILE A 76 26.08 4.89 1.94
CA ILE A 76 26.45 3.52 1.58
C ILE A 76 25.78 3.17 0.25
N GLU A 77 26.61 2.90 -0.76
CA GLU A 77 26.14 2.43 -2.06
C GLU A 77 25.82 0.94 -1.99
N LEU A 78 24.58 0.58 -2.30
CA LEU A 78 24.14 -0.80 -2.38
C LEU A 78 24.52 -1.40 -3.74
N PRO A 79 25.25 -2.52 -3.78
CA PRO A 79 25.56 -3.21 -5.03
C PRO A 79 24.31 -3.52 -5.85
N SER A 80 24.45 -3.53 -7.18
CA SER A 80 23.35 -3.89 -8.10
C SER A 80 23.03 -5.39 -8.10
N ARG A 81 23.92 -6.23 -7.56
CA ARG A 81 23.75 -7.68 -7.46
C ARG A 81 24.06 -8.19 -6.05
N PRO A 82 23.26 -9.14 -5.51
CA PRO A 82 22.03 -9.68 -6.11
C PRO A 82 20.91 -8.62 -6.21
N PRO A 83 19.93 -8.78 -7.12
CA PRO A 83 18.77 -7.91 -7.15
C PRO A 83 18.00 -8.07 -5.83
N LEU A 84 17.70 -6.95 -5.19
CA LEU A 84 16.93 -6.89 -3.95
C LEU A 84 15.49 -6.47 -4.24
N SER A 85 14.53 -6.95 -3.44
CA SER A 85 13.17 -6.41 -3.49
C SER A 85 13.18 -4.91 -3.10
N PRO A 86 12.21 -4.11 -3.57
CA PRO A 86 12.10 -2.71 -3.18
C PRO A 86 12.08 -2.52 -1.66
N GLU A 87 11.37 -3.37 -0.94
CA GLU A 87 11.21 -3.33 0.52
C GLU A 87 12.52 -3.69 1.24
N CYS A 88 13.26 -4.67 0.72
CA CYS A 88 14.57 -5.03 1.26
C CYS A 88 15.56 -3.87 1.13
N ARG A 89 15.56 -3.23 -0.05
CA ARG A 89 16.41 -2.08 -0.34
C ARG A 89 16.05 -0.88 0.54
N ASP A 90 14.76 -0.58 0.69
CA ASP A 90 14.27 0.51 1.56
C ASP A 90 14.73 0.31 3.01
N LEU A 91 14.46 -0.87 3.58
CA LEU A 91 14.88 -1.19 4.94
C LEU A 91 16.37 -1.01 5.13
N LEU A 92 17.17 -1.56 4.21
CA LEU A 92 18.62 -1.54 4.30
C LEU A 92 19.17 -0.10 4.23
N GLN A 93 18.60 0.74 3.37
CA GLN A 93 18.97 2.16 3.28
C GLN A 93 18.63 2.92 4.56
N ARG A 94 17.44 2.70 5.14
CA ARG A 94 17.00 3.39 6.35
C ARG A 94 17.73 2.92 7.62
N LEU A 95 18.20 1.67 7.67
CA LEU A 95 19.05 1.16 8.76
C LEU A 95 20.47 1.71 8.67
N LEU A 96 21.02 1.81 7.45
CA LEU A 96 22.36 2.30 7.15
C LEU A 96 22.43 3.83 6.95
N GLU A 97 21.44 4.55 7.49
CA GLU A 97 21.46 6.01 7.57
C GLU A 97 22.45 6.44 8.66
N ARG A 98 23.36 7.33 8.27
CA ARG A 98 24.48 7.76 9.13
C ARG A 98 24.01 8.71 10.21
N ASP A 99 23.05 9.57 9.91
CA ASP A 99 22.45 10.46 10.89
C ASP A 99 21.46 9.66 11.77
N PRO A 100 21.75 9.44 13.07
CA PRO A 100 20.86 8.66 13.93
C PRO A 100 19.45 9.26 14.04
N LEU A 101 19.30 10.58 13.81
CA LEU A 101 17.99 11.26 13.81
C LEU A 101 17.14 10.94 12.58
N LYS A 102 17.78 10.60 11.45
CA LYS A 102 17.11 10.20 10.21
C LYS A 102 17.01 8.69 10.06
N ARG A 103 17.81 7.94 10.82
CA ARG A 103 17.77 6.49 10.87
C ARG A 103 16.40 6.02 11.35
N ILE A 104 15.92 4.94 10.75
CA ILE A 104 14.64 4.31 11.11
C ILE A 104 14.54 4.12 12.63
N SER A 105 13.36 4.40 13.19
CA SER A 105 13.11 4.14 14.61
C SER A 105 12.87 2.64 14.86
N PHE A 106 12.93 2.21 16.12
CA PHE A 106 12.59 0.82 16.46
C PHE A 106 11.14 0.48 16.12
N GLU A 107 10.20 1.39 16.37
CA GLU A 107 8.78 1.21 16.06
C GLU A 107 8.57 1.02 14.56
N GLU A 108 9.19 1.87 13.74
CA GLU A 108 9.13 1.77 12.28
C GLU A 108 9.84 0.52 11.76
N PHE A 109 10.95 0.12 12.39
CA PHE A 109 11.69 -1.10 12.03
C PHE A 109 10.83 -2.35 12.21
N PHE A 110 10.18 -2.51 13.37
CA PHE A 110 9.33 -3.68 13.63
C PHE A 110 8.03 -3.67 12.81
N ALA A 111 7.55 -2.48 12.43
CA ALA A 111 6.40 -2.33 11.52
C ALA A 111 6.78 -2.40 10.03
N HIS A 112 8.07 -2.52 9.70
CA HIS A 112 8.52 -2.45 8.32
C HIS A 112 8.04 -3.67 7.52
N PRO A 113 7.49 -3.52 6.30
CA PRO A 113 6.94 -4.62 5.50
C PRO A 113 7.93 -5.77 5.23
N PHE A 114 9.22 -5.48 5.15
CA PHE A 114 10.26 -6.51 4.98
C PHE A 114 10.50 -7.35 6.24
N VAL A 115 10.25 -6.82 7.44
CA VAL A 115 10.46 -7.53 8.70
C VAL A 115 9.25 -8.40 9.05
N ASP A 116 8.04 -7.90 8.77
CA ASP A 116 6.76 -8.58 8.93
C ASP A 116 6.66 -9.43 10.21
N MET A 117 6.68 -8.74 11.36
CA MET A 117 6.54 -9.38 12.67
C MET A 117 5.15 -10.02 12.86
N GLU A 118 4.13 -9.57 12.13
CA GLU A 118 2.76 -10.08 12.26
C GLU A 118 2.64 -11.51 11.72
N HIS A 119 3.24 -11.78 10.56
CA HIS A 119 3.20 -13.09 9.92
C HIS A 119 4.43 -13.94 10.19
N MET A 120 5.30 -13.50 11.12
CA MET A 120 6.46 -14.28 11.52
C MET A 120 6.02 -15.69 11.96
N PRO A 121 6.62 -16.75 11.39
CA PRO A 121 6.21 -18.10 11.66
C PRO A 121 6.54 -18.49 13.10
N GLY A 122 5.49 -18.76 13.87
CA GLY A 122 5.56 -19.15 15.26
C GLY A 122 4.50 -20.20 15.61
N PRO A 123 4.46 -20.67 16.87
CA PRO A 123 3.56 -21.73 17.31
C PRO A 123 2.08 -21.40 17.08
N GLU A 124 1.73 -20.11 17.15
CA GLU A 124 0.35 -19.63 17.01
C GLU A 124 -0.06 -19.35 15.55
N SER A 125 0.88 -19.29 14.60
CA SER A 125 0.60 -18.87 13.22
C SER A 125 -0.43 -19.79 12.56
N PHE A 126 -0.31 -21.11 12.75
CA PHE A 126 -1.29 -22.07 12.22
C PHE A 126 -2.66 -21.93 12.89
N CYS A 127 -2.73 -21.64 14.19
CA CYS A 127 -4.00 -21.42 14.89
C CYS A 127 -4.71 -20.18 14.36
N LYS A 128 -3.98 -19.05 14.21
CA LYS A 128 -4.51 -17.81 13.63
C LYS A 128 -5.00 -18.03 12.20
N ALA A 129 -4.19 -18.68 11.36
CA ALA A 129 -4.54 -18.99 9.98
C ALA A 129 -5.77 -19.88 9.89
N THR A 130 -5.88 -20.90 10.75
CA THR A 130 -7.03 -21.81 10.80
C THR A 130 -8.30 -21.08 11.21
N ASN A 131 -8.23 -20.20 12.21
CA ASN A 131 -9.39 -19.41 12.65
C ASN A 131 -9.91 -18.50 11.52
N LEU A 132 -9.00 -17.83 10.80
CA LEU A 132 -9.35 -17.01 9.64
C LEU A 132 -10.01 -17.82 8.53
N VAL A 133 -9.51 -19.03 8.24
CA VAL A 133 -10.15 -19.93 7.25
C VAL A 133 -11.54 -20.37 7.68
N VAL A 134 -11.73 -20.70 8.95
CA VAL A 134 -13.05 -21.11 9.47
C VAL A 134 -14.06 -19.97 9.28
N GLU A 135 -13.64 -18.73 9.55
CA GLU A 135 -14.46 -17.55 9.30
C GLU A 135 -14.70 -17.32 7.80
N ALA A 136 -13.67 -17.48 6.96
CA ALA A 136 -13.77 -17.34 5.51
C ALA A 136 -14.78 -18.34 4.92
N VAL A 137 -14.73 -19.61 5.34
CA VAL A 137 -15.66 -20.65 4.91
C VAL A 137 -17.09 -20.31 5.33
N LYS A 138 -17.28 -19.76 6.53
CA LYS A 138 -18.60 -19.32 7.00
C LYS A 138 -19.15 -18.19 6.11
N LYS A 139 -18.33 -17.19 5.80
CA LYS A 139 -18.71 -16.06 4.93
C LYS A 139 -19.00 -16.51 3.50
N ASP A 140 -18.24 -17.46 3.00
CA ASP A 140 -18.45 -18.08 1.69
C ASP A 140 -19.81 -18.80 1.63
N GLN A 141 -20.15 -19.57 2.68
CA GLN A 141 -21.46 -20.23 2.81
C GLN A 141 -22.64 -19.25 2.96
N GLU A 142 -22.41 -18.09 3.58
CA GLU A 142 -23.38 -16.99 3.68
C GLU A 142 -23.58 -16.26 2.33
N GLY A 143 -22.75 -16.55 1.31
CA GLY A 143 -22.79 -15.92 -0.01
C GLY A 143 -22.05 -14.58 -0.09
N ASP A 144 -21.35 -14.17 0.97
CA ASP A 144 -20.54 -12.94 0.99
C ASP A 144 -19.14 -13.22 0.41
N ALA A 145 -19.09 -13.26 -0.92
CA ALA A 145 -17.87 -13.59 -1.66
C ALA A 145 -16.73 -12.58 -1.43
N SER A 146 -17.04 -11.31 -1.17
CA SER A 146 -16.02 -10.27 -0.97
C SER A 146 -15.36 -10.41 0.40
N ALA A 147 -16.14 -10.56 1.47
CA ALA A 147 -15.59 -10.77 2.80
C ALA A 147 -14.85 -12.12 2.90
N ALA A 148 -15.40 -13.17 2.28
CA ALA A 148 -14.76 -14.47 2.23
C ALA A 148 -13.39 -14.42 1.53
N LEU A 149 -13.31 -13.74 0.38
CA LEU A 149 -12.04 -13.54 -0.33
C LEU A 149 -10.99 -12.85 0.54
N ALA A 150 -11.36 -11.75 1.19
CA ALA A 150 -10.45 -11.00 2.06
C ALA A 150 -9.90 -11.86 3.20
N LEU A 151 -10.76 -12.67 3.84
CA LEU A 151 -10.37 -13.57 4.92
C LEU A 151 -9.48 -14.72 4.43
N TYR A 152 -9.76 -15.28 3.24
CA TYR A 152 -8.87 -16.28 2.63
C TYR A 152 -7.48 -15.72 2.34
N CYS A 153 -7.39 -14.53 1.74
CA CYS A 153 -6.10 -13.87 1.49
C CYS A 153 -5.33 -13.65 2.80
N ARG A 154 -5.99 -13.11 3.82
CA ARG A 154 -5.37 -12.90 5.14
C ARG A 154 -4.90 -14.19 5.79
N ALA A 155 -5.66 -15.29 5.67
CA ALA A 155 -5.23 -16.58 6.19
C ALA A 155 -3.95 -17.10 5.51
N LEU A 156 -3.80 -16.86 4.20
CA LEU A 156 -2.64 -17.30 3.43
C LEU A 156 -1.36 -16.58 3.84
N GLU A 157 -1.45 -15.31 4.26
CA GLU A 157 -0.33 -14.53 4.80
C GLU A 157 0.30 -15.22 6.02
N TYR A 158 -0.49 -15.92 6.85
CA TYR A 158 0.03 -16.71 7.97
C TYR A 158 0.48 -18.13 7.57
N PHE A 159 -0.21 -18.79 6.63
CA PHE A 159 0.11 -20.17 6.24
C PHE A 159 1.44 -20.28 5.47
N VAL A 160 1.71 -19.36 4.55
CA VAL A 160 2.86 -19.46 3.64
C VAL A 160 4.20 -19.37 4.39
N PRO A 161 4.41 -18.40 5.30
CA PRO A 161 5.61 -18.38 6.14
C PRO A 161 5.67 -19.60 7.05
N ALA A 162 4.58 -19.98 7.71
CA ALA A 162 4.55 -21.12 8.64
C ALA A 162 4.96 -22.45 7.97
N LEU A 163 4.59 -22.66 6.70
CA LEU A 163 5.00 -23.83 5.93
C LEU A 163 6.51 -23.95 5.70
N ARG A 164 7.23 -22.83 5.61
CA ARG A 164 8.69 -22.83 5.41
C ARG A 164 9.45 -23.27 6.66
N TYR A 165 8.86 -23.07 7.83
CA TYR A 165 9.48 -23.35 9.13
C TYR A 165 8.95 -24.63 9.78
N GLU A 166 7.96 -25.31 9.17
CA GLU A 166 7.48 -26.60 9.63
C GLU A 166 8.52 -27.70 9.38
N SER A 167 8.97 -28.31 10.47
CA SER A 167 10.03 -29.34 10.48
C SER A 167 9.52 -30.71 10.02
N ASP A 168 8.25 -31.05 10.31
CA ASP A 168 7.68 -32.35 9.95
C ASP A 168 7.22 -32.35 8.48
N ALA A 169 7.88 -33.18 7.67
CA ALA A 169 7.61 -33.30 6.24
C ALA A 169 6.17 -33.76 5.91
N ARG A 170 5.59 -34.67 6.71
CA ARG A 170 4.23 -35.18 6.48
C ARG A 170 3.20 -34.11 6.81
N ARG A 171 3.39 -33.44 7.95
CA ARG A 171 2.51 -32.34 8.37
C ARG A 171 2.57 -31.18 7.38
N ARG A 172 3.78 -30.80 6.94
CA ARG A 172 3.99 -29.76 5.93
C ARG A 172 3.28 -30.07 4.63
N GLU A 173 3.33 -31.31 4.15
CA GLU A 173 2.65 -31.71 2.91
C GLU A 173 1.12 -31.68 3.07
N ALA A 174 0.59 -32.16 4.20
CA ALA A 174 -0.84 -32.08 4.49
C ALA A 174 -1.36 -30.64 4.54
N ILE A 175 -0.60 -29.74 5.18
CA ILE A 175 -0.94 -28.32 5.24
C ILE A 175 -0.83 -27.69 3.85
N ARG A 176 0.22 -28.00 3.08
CA ARG A 176 0.39 -27.52 1.71
C ARG A 176 -0.79 -27.90 0.82
N ALA A 177 -1.25 -29.16 0.89
CA ALA A 177 -2.41 -29.61 0.13
C ALA A 177 -3.66 -28.81 0.50
N LYS A 178 -3.86 -28.50 1.79
CA LYS A 178 -4.98 -27.66 2.25
C LYS A 178 -4.87 -26.21 1.81
N VAL A 179 -3.68 -25.62 1.92
CA VAL A 179 -3.40 -24.27 1.43
C VAL A 179 -3.67 -24.15 -0.07
N GLY A 180 -3.31 -25.17 -0.86
CA GLY A 180 -3.67 -25.23 -2.28
C GLY A 180 -5.18 -25.20 -2.54
N GLN A 181 -5.98 -25.90 -1.72
CA GLN A 181 -7.45 -25.84 -1.81
C GLN A 181 -7.98 -24.44 -1.50
N TYR A 182 -7.43 -23.77 -0.49
CA TYR A 182 -7.84 -22.41 -0.12
C TYR A 182 -7.47 -21.37 -1.19
N ILE A 183 -6.30 -21.50 -1.82
CA ILE A 183 -5.89 -20.63 -2.94
C ILE A 183 -6.86 -20.79 -4.11
N SER A 184 -7.14 -22.03 -4.52
CA SER A 184 -8.10 -22.33 -5.61
C SER A 184 -9.47 -21.71 -5.34
N ARG A 185 -9.98 -21.83 -4.11
CA ARG A 185 -11.26 -21.23 -3.73
C ARG A 185 -11.23 -19.70 -3.72
N ALA A 186 -10.14 -19.09 -3.25
CA ALA A 186 -9.97 -17.64 -3.28
C ALA A 186 -9.94 -17.10 -4.73
N GLU A 187 -9.32 -17.82 -5.67
CA GLU A 187 -9.33 -17.45 -7.10
C GLU A 187 -10.74 -17.50 -7.69
N GLU A 188 -11.53 -18.53 -7.36
CA GLU A 188 -12.95 -18.62 -7.76
C GLU A 188 -13.77 -17.45 -7.20
N LEU A 189 -13.62 -17.14 -5.91
CA LEU A 189 -14.30 -16.02 -5.27
C LEU A 189 -13.91 -14.67 -5.87
N LYS A 190 -12.62 -14.49 -6.22
CA LYS A 190 -12.15 -13.30 -6.92
C LYS A 190 -12.81 -13.15 -8.29
N ALA A 191 -12.95 -14.23 -9.05
CA ALA A 191 -13.65 -14.20 -10.33
C ALA A 191 -15.14 -13.83 -10.17
N LEU A 192 -15.80 -14.36 -9.13
CA LEU A 192 -17.20 -14.03 -8.80
C LEU A 192 -17.36 -12.56 -8.41
N VAL A 193 -16.52 -12.02 -7.54
CA VAL A 193 -16.55 -10.60 -7.12
C VAL A 193 -16.30 -9.68 -8.33
N THR A 194 -15.36 -10.05 -9.19
CA THR A 194 -15.05 -9.30 -10.42
C THR A 194 -16.22 -9.35 -11.41
N SER A 195 -16.95 -10.47 -11.49
CA SER A 195 -18.12 -10.62 -12.37
C SER A 195 -19.35 -9.86 -11.84
N ASN A 196 -19.59 -9.90 -10.52
CA ASN A 196 -20.67 -9.16 -9.88
C ASN A 196 -20.45 -7.64 -9.93
N SER A 197 -19.21 -7.19 -9.76
CA SER A 197 -18.88 -5.78 -10.00
C SER A 197 -19.15 -5.42 -11.47
N LYS A 198 -18.67 -6.20 -12.45
CA LYS A 198 -18.98 -5.96 -13.87
C LYS A 198 -20.49 -5.91 -14.19
N SER A 199 -21.31 -6.79 -13.61
CA SER A 199 -22.77 -6.80 -13.85
C SER A 199 -23.49 -5.62 -13.19
N LEU A 200 -23.12 -5.25 -11.95
CA LEU A 200 -23.63 -4.04 -11.28
C LEU A 200 -23.24 -2.77 -12.06
N LEU A 201 -22.03 -2.75 -12.61
CA LEU A 201 -21.54 -1.66 -13.44
C LEU A 201 -22.35 -1.53 -14.75
N GLN A 202 -22.76 -2.63 -15.39
CA GLN A 202 -23.65 -2.62 -16.55
C GLN A 202 -25.08 -2.17 -16.19
N GLN A 203 -25.55 -2.46 -14.97
CA GLN A 203 -26.87 -2.02 -14.48
C GLN A 203 -26.95 -0.53 -14.11
N GLY A 204 -25.83 0.20 -14.07
CA GLY A 204 -25.77 1.64 -13.73
C GLY A 204 -26.38 2.62 -14.75
N ASN A 205 -26.87 2.13 -15.90
CA ASN A 205 -27.45 2.98 -16.96
C ASN A 205 -28.60 3.94 -16.52
N PRO A 206 -29.56 3.58 -15.63
CA PRO A 206 -30.69 4.46 -15.35
C PRO A 206 -30.30 5.69 -14.50
N ALA A 207 -29.24 5.63 -13.70
CA ALA A 207 -28.81 6.77 -12.89
C ALA A 207 -28.09 7.83 -13.75
N ARG A 208 -27.26 7.38 -14.69
CA ARG A 208 -26.54 8.25 -15.61
C ARG A 208 -27.47 8.98 -16.58
N ASP A 209 -28.48 8.30 -17.10
CA ASP A 209 -29.46 8.92 -18.00
C ASP A 209 -30.25 10.03 -17.28
N VAL A 210 -30.64 9.77 -16.03
CA VAL A 210 -31.27 10.80 -15.17
C VAL A 210 -30.29 11.95 -14.89
N LEU A 211 -29.01 11.68 -14.64
CA LEU A 211 -27.99 12.72 -14.48
C LEU A 211 -27.81 13.57 -15.74
N LYS A 212 -27.80 12.97 -16.94
CA LYS A 212 -27.72 13.69 -18.21
C LYS A 212 -28.91 14.63 -18.39
N GLU A 213 -30.10 14.15 -18.07
CA GLU A 213 -31.33 14.96 -18.10
C GLU A 213 -31.27 16.12 -17.09
N MET A 214 -30.82 15.86 -15.86
CA MET A 214 -30.64 16.88 -14.82
C MET A 214 -29.46 17.84 -15.06
N ALA A 215 -28.57 17.51 -16.00
CA ALA A 215 -27.38 18.29 -16.33
C ALA A 215 -27.56 19.20 -17.55
N LYS A 216 -28.72 19.20 -18.22
CA LYS A 216 -28.98 19.95 -19.47
C LYS A 216 -28.58 21.42 -19.40
N ASP A 217 -28.75 22.06 -18.25
CA ASP A 217 -28.41 23.48 -18.04
C ASP A 217 -26.96 23.72 -17.60
N LYS A 218 -26.13 22.66 -17.49
CA LYS A 218 -24.74 22.69 -17.01
C LYS A 218 -23.79 22.09 -18.05
N PRO A 219 -23.23 22.90 -18.98
CA PRO A 219 -22.46 22.39 -20.12
C PRO A 219 -21.19 21.62 -19.71
N ARG A 220 -20.55 21.99 -18.60
CA ARG A 220 -19.37 21.27 -18.06
C ARG A 220 -19.71 19.87 -17.56
N LEU A 221 -20.85 19.71 -16.89
CA LEU A 221 -21.30 18.41 -16.39
C LEU A 221 -21.75 17.51 -17.55
N CYS A 222 -22.45 18.06 -18.54
CA CYS A 222 -22.78 17.33 -19.77
C CYS A 222 -21.53 16.85 -20.51
N ALA A 223 -20.52 17.71 -20.71
CA ALA A 223 -19.28 17.32 -21.38
C ALA A 223 -18.57 16.18 -20.64
N ALA A 224 -18.46 16.26 -19.32
CA ALA A 224 -17.89 15.19 -18.50
C ALA A 224 -18.69 13.88 -18.65
N LEU A 225 -20.03 13.92 -18.55
CA LEU A 225 -20.88 12.74 -18.73
C LEU A 225 -20.81 12.13 -20.14
N GLU A 226 -20.57 12.94 -21.18
CA GLU A 226 -20.34 12.43 -22.55
C GLU A 226 -18.98 11.73 -22.67
N THR A 227 -17.92 12.28 -22.06
CA THR A 227 -16.62 11.59 -22.02
C THR A 227 -16.71 10.26 -21.26
N VAL A 228 -17.52 10.21 -20.20
CA VAL A 228 -17.84 8.96 -19.49
C VAL A 228 -18.57 7.98 -20.40
N SER A 229 -19.60 8.41 -21.12
CA SER A 229 -20.32 7.55 -22.07
C SER A 229 -19.39 7.00 -23.15
N ALA A 230 -18.46 7.81 -23.65
CA ALA A 230 -17.46 7.36 -24.62
C ALA A 230 -16.50 6.32 -24.04
N ALA A 231 -16.03 6.52 -22.79
CA ALA A 231 -15.16 5.55 -22.11
C ALA A 231 -15.88 4.19 -21.92
N VAL A 232 -17.14 4.23 -21.47
CA VAL A 232 -17.96 3.03 -21.27
C VAL A 232 -18.24 2.31 -22.58
N ALA A 233 -18.57 3.02 -23.66
CA ALA A 233 -18.79 2.39 -24.96
C ALA A 233 -17.54 1.66 -25.46
N ARG A 234 -16.34 2.23 -25.23
CA ARG A 234 -15.08 1.57 -25.60
C ARG A 234 -14.82 0.31 -24.77
N GLU A 235 -15.10 0.35 -23.47
CA GLU A 235 -15.04 -0.82 -22.59
C GLU A 235 -16.03 -1.90 -23.04
N GLU A 236 -17.28 -1.55 -23.36
CA GLU A 236 -18.30 -2.51 -23.85
C GLU A 236 -17.96 -3.13 -25.20
N GLU A 237 -17.26 -2.40 -26.06
CA GLU A 237 -16.69 -2.93 -27.31
C GLU A 237 -15.47 -3.85 -27.09
N GLY A 238 -15.09 -4.10 -25.83
CA GLY A 238 -13.96 -4.97 -25.45
C GLY A 238 -12.59 -4.32 -25.61
N ARG A 239 -12.53 -2.98 -25.73
CA ARG A 239 -11.28 -2.22 -25.83
C ARG A 239 -10.76 -1.89 -24.42
N ASP A 240 -10.23 -2.89 -23.74
CA ASP A 240 -9.62 -2.75 -22.41
C ASP A 240 -8.15 -2.28 -22.51
N ASP A 241 -7.94 -1.08 -23.06
CA ASP A 241 -6.62 -0.50 -23.32
C ASP A 241 -6.31 0.73 -22.44
N GLY A 242 -5.05 1.17 -22.48
CA GLY A 242 -4.59 2.36 -21.74
C GLY A 242 -5.37 3.63 -22.10
N ASP A 243 -5.79 3.76 -23.36
CA ASP A 243 -6.59 4.89 -23.85
C ASP A 243 -7.96 4.95 -23.15
N THR A 244 -8.60 3.80 -22.94
CA THR A 244 -9.88 3.72 -22.22
C THR A 244 -9.70 4.05 -20.74
N LEU A 245 -8.58 3.64 -20.13
CA LEU A 245 -8.24 4.03 -18.75
C LEU A 245 -8.02 5.54 -18.61
N GLU A 246 -7.36 6.18 -19.58
CA GLU A 246 -7.10 7.62 -19.59
C GLU A 246 -8.40 8.42 -19.68
N LEU A 247 -9.36 7.96 -20.51
CA LEU A 247 -10.69 8.56 -20.59
C LEU A 247 -11.45 8.47 -19.26
N TYR A 248 -11.35 7.34 -18.54
CA TYR A 248 -11.91 7.20 -17.21
C TYR A 248 -11.26 8.14 -16.19
N GLN A 249 -9.93 8.24 -16.17
CA GLN A 249 -9.21 9.11 -15.24
C GLN A 249 -9.54 10.59 -15.47
N ARG A 250 -9.58 11.01 -16.74
CA ARG A 250 -9.93 12.39 -17.12
C ARG A 250 -11.35 12.74 -16.70
N SER A 251 -12.32 11.88 -17.03
CA SER A 251 -13.73 12.12 -16.70
C SER A 251 -13.99 12.11 -15.19
N LEU A 252 -13.37 11.19 -14.45
CA LEU A 252 -13.40 11.17 -12.97
C LEU A 252 -12.85 12.47 -12.36
N GLY A 253 -11.72 12.97 -12.88
CA GLY A 253 -11.14 14.23 -12.42
C GLY A 253 -12.09 15.41 -12.61
N GLU A 254 -12.75 15.51 -13.76
CA GLU A 254 -13.74 16.56 -14.03
C GLU A 254 -14.98 16.44 -13.13
N LEU A 255 -15.50 15.22 -12.91
CA LEU A 255 -16.66 15.00 -12.03
C LEU A 255 -16.37 15.30 -10.55
N LEU A 256 -15.18 14.95 -10.05
CA LEU A 256 -14.74 15.25 -8.69
C LEU A 256 -14.61 16.77 -8.46
N LEU A 257 -14.09 17.52 -9.46
CA LEU A 257 -14.02 18.98 -9.41
C LEU A 257 -15.42 19.61 -9.37
N LEU A 258 -16.35 19.10 -10.18
CA LEU A 258 -17.74 19.57 -10.18
C LEU A 258 -18.43 19.29 -8.84
N LEU A 259 -18.17 18.13 -8.25
CA LEU A 259 -18.73 17.76 -6.95
C LEU A 259 -18.18 18.63 -5.81
N ALA A 260 -16.90 18.99 -5.85
CA ALA A 260 -16.29 19.91 -4.91
C ALA A 260 -16.85 21.34 -5.06
N GLY A 261 -17.13 21.79 -6.29
CA GLY A 261 -17.72 23.10 -6.57
C GLY A 261 -19.15 23.29 -6.04
N GLU A 262 -19.92 22.21 -5.88
CA GLU A 262 -21.29 22.25 -5.30
C GLU A 262 -21.29 22.38 -3.76
N SER A 263 -20.13 22.35 -3.09
CA SER A 263 -20.02 22.35 -1.62
C SER A 263 -20.07 23.72 -0.93
N GLY A 264 -20.18 24.83 -1.67
CA GLY A 264 -20.57 26.13 -1.13
C GLY A 264 -19.82 26.58 0.13
N TRP A 265 -18.49 26.73 0.06
CA TRP A 265 -17.76 27.57 1.01
C TRP A 265 -17.69 29.01 0.46
N VAL A 266 -18.58 29.88 0.95
CA VAL A 266 -18.46 31.33 0.80
C VAL A 266 -17.67 31.84 2.02
N GLY A 267 -16.34 31.80 1.91
CA GLY A 267 -15.42 32.58 2.76
C GLY A 267 -15.09 33.89 2.04
N GLY A 268 -15.29 35.02 2.72
CA GLY A 268 -15.45 36.34 2.13
C GLY A 268 -14.25 36.91 1.35
N GLY A 269 -14.57 37.85 0.44
CA GLY A 269 -13.57 38.65 -0.27
C GLY A 269 -14.10 39.33 -1.52
N ALA A 270 -14.76 40.47 -1.34
CA ALA A 270 -15.04 41.57 -2.27
C ALA A 270 -14.75 41.42 -3.79
N ALA A 271 -15.79 41.60 -4.62
CA ALA A 271 -15.74 42.48 -5.79
C ALA A 271 -17.16 42.86 -6.24
N SER A 272 -17.31 44.12 -6.61
CA SER A 272 -18.54 44.86 -6.87
C SER A 272 -19.02 44.79 -8.33
N CYS A 273 -20.31 45.07 -8.53
CA CYS A 273 -21.01 45.52 -9.75
C CYS A 273 -21.19 44.52 -10.91
N ALA A 274 -22.43 44.10 -11.16
CA ALA A 274 -23.33 44.78 -12.10
C ALA A 274 -24.71 44.09 -12.15
N LEU A 275 -25.76 44.89 -12.21
CA LEU A 275 -27.15 44.50 -12.35
C LEU A 275 -27.39 43.87 -13.74
N LEU A 276 -27.83 42.61 -13.79
CA LEU A 276 -28.74 42.08 -14.81
C LEU A 276 -29.64 41.04 -14.12
N THR A 277 -30.95 41.25 -14.25
CA THR A 277 -32.04 40.48 -13.64
C THR A 277 -31.87 38.97 -13.79
N PRO A 278 -32.06 38.15 -12.74
CA PRO A 278 -32.10 36.71 -12.90
C PRO A 278 -33.41 36.30 -13.64
N PRO A 279 -33.35 35.33 -14.56
CA PRO A 279 -34.57 34.75 -15.12
C PRO A 279 -35.33 33.99 -14.03
N LEU A 280 -36.65 33.93 -14.16
CA LEU A 280 -37.59 33.21 -13.29
C LEU A 280 -37.09 31.79 -12.96
N PRO A 281 -37.34 31.29 -11.72
CA PRO A 281 -36.92 29.96 -11.33
C PRO A 281 -37.65 28.91 -12.17
N SER A 282 -36.89 28.09 -12.90
CA SER A 282 -37.38 26.81 -13.43
C SER A 282 -37.78 25.90 -12.25
N PRO A 283 -38.67 24.92 -12.46
CA PRO A 283 -39.30 24.21 -11.35
C PRO A 283 -38.27 23.37 -10.58
N ALA A 284 -37.95 23.87 -9.38
CA ALA A 284 -37.44 23.17 -8.20
C ALA A 284 -36.62 21.89 -8.44
N GLU A 285 -35.29 22.04 -8.49
CA GLU A 285 -34.41 20.93 -8.14
C GLU A 285 -34.65 20.53 -6.68
N PRO A 286 -35.01 19.26 -6.37
CA PRO A 286 -34.96 18.79 -4.99
C PRO A 286 -33.51 18.85 -4.53
N ALA A 287 -33.25 19.64 -3.50
CA ALA A 287 -31.92 19.83 -2.94
C ALA A 287 -31.28 18.46 -2.61
N GLY A 288 -30.18 18.13 -3.27
CA GLY A 288 -29.36 16.95 -2.96
C GLY A 288 -29.42 15.81 -3.98
N ARG A 289 -30.51 15.62 -4.73
CA ARG A 289 -30.68 14.41 -5.58
C ARG A 289 -29.63 14.28 -6.69
N ARG A 290 -29.30 15.37 -7.39
CA ARG A 290 -28.23 15.35 -8.42
C ARG A 290 -26.87 15.02 -7.80
N ARG A 291 -26.59 15.56 -6.62
CA ARG A 291 -25.32 15.37 -5.92
C ARG A 291 -25.14 13.93 -5.44
N GLU A 292 -26.22 13.31 -4.98
CA GLU A 292 -26.25 11.88 -4.61
C GLU A 292 -26.02 11.00 -5.82
N LEU A 293 -26.73 11.26 -6.92
CA LEU A 293 -26.54 10.54 -8.18
C LEU A 293 -25.11 10.73 -8.71
N LEU A 294 -24.56 11.95 -8.64
CA LEU A 294 -23.19 12.25 -9.07
C LEU A 294 -22.14 11.52 -8.20
N HIS A 295 -22.34 11.46 -6.88
CA HIS A 295 -21.48 10.66 -6.00
C HIS A 295 -21.55 9.18 -6.34
N ALA A 296 -22.75 8.63 -6.54
CA ALA A 296 -22.92 7.23 -6.90
C ALA A 296 -22.23 6.91 -8.24
N GLU A 297 -22.41 7.78 -9.23
CA GLU A 297 -21.77 7.65 -10.54
C GLU A 297 -20.23 7.70 -10.45
N ILE A 298 -19.66 8.61 -9.64
CA ILE A 298 -18.22 8.68 -9.42
C ILE A 298 -17.70 7.37 -8.79
N GLN A 299 -18.40 6.80 -7.80
CA GLN A 299 -18.02 5.53 -7.19
C GLN A 299 -18.05 4.37 -8.20
N THR A 300 -19.08 4.30 -9.04
CA THR A 300 -19.20 3.35 -10.15
C THR A 300 -18.03 3.48 -11.13
N LEU A 301 -17.66 4.70 -11.50
CA LEU A 301 -16.57 4.95 -12.46
C LEU A 301 -15.19 4.64 -11.87
N MET A 302 -14.95 4.91 -10.58
CA MET A 302 -13.70 4.54 -9.92
C MET A 302 -13.51 3.02 -9.92
N ALA A 303 -14.55 2.25 -9.59
CA ALA A 303 -14.51 0.79 -9.62
C ALA A 303 -14.23 0.23 -11.03
N ARG A 304 -14.80 0.85 -12.08
CA ARG A 304 -14.49 0.52 -13.49
C ARG A 304 -13.03 0.76 -13.83
N ALA A 305 -12.52 1.93 -13.48
CA ALA A 305 -11.12 2.29 -13.75
C ALA A 305 -10.13 1.35 -13.04
N GLU A 306 -10.42 0.94 -11.80
CA GLU A 306 -9.62 -0.04 -11.06
C GLU A 306 -9.67 -1.43 -11.70
N CYS A 307 -10.86 -1.92 -12.07
CA CYS A 307 -11.01 -3.21 -12.75
C CYS A 307 -10.26 -3.24 -14.08
N LEU A 308 -10.33 -2.16 -14.86
CA LEU A 308 -9.61 -2.01 -16.12
C LEU A 308 -8.09 -2.00 -15.89
N LYS A 309 -7.62 -1.28 -14.88
CA LYS A 309 -6.20 -1.20 -14.49
C LYS A 309 -5.64 -2.57 -14.11
N ASP A 310 -6.41 -3.39 -13.39
CA ASP A 310 -6.00 -4.74 -13.03
C ASP A 310 -5.97 -5.67 -14.25
N GLN A 311 -6.90 -5.53 -15.20
CA GLN A 311 -6.87 -6.30 -16.45
C GLN A 311 -5.68 -5.94 -17.33
N ILE A 312 -5.31 -4.66 -17.42
CA ILE A 312 -4.13 -4.20 -18.17
C ILE A 312 -2.84 -4.74 -17.55
N LYS A 313 -2.73 -4.82 -16.22
CA LYS A 313 -1.54 -5.36 -15.54
C LYS A 313 -1.33 -6.87 -15.74
N VAL A 314 -2.39 -7.61 -16.06
CA VAL A 314 -2.35 -9.07 -16.24
C VAL A 314 -2.02 -9.47 -17.69
N ARG A 315 -2.11 -8.55 -18.65
CA ARG A 315 -1.70 -8.74 -20.05
C ARG A 315 -0.24 -8.36 -20.27
#